data_AF-A0A2Y9RDD5-F1
#
_entry.id   AF-A0A2Y9RDD5-F1
#
_cell.length_a   1.000
_cell.length_b   1.000
_cell.length_c   1.000
_cell.angle_alpha   90.00
_cell.angle_beta   90.00
_cell.angle_gamma   90.00
#
_symmetry.space_group_name_H-M   'P 1'
#
loop_
_entity.id
_entity.type
_entity.pdbx_description
1 polymer ?
#
loop_
_entity_poly.entity_id
_entity_poly.type
_entity_poly.pdbx_seq_one_letter_code
_entity_poly.pdbx_strand_id
1 'polypeptide(L)'
;MAEKIDEFLATGKLRKLEKIRQDDTSSSINFLTRVTGIGPSAARKFVDEGIKTLEDLRKNEDKLNHHQRIGLKYFEDFEKRIPREEMLQMQDIVLNEIKKVDSEYIATVCGSFRRGAESSGDMDVLLTHPSFTSESTKQPKLLHRVVEQLEKVHFITDTLSKGETKFMGVCQLARENDEKEYPHRRIDIRLIPRDQYYCGVLYFTGSDIFNKNMRTHALEKGFTINEYTIRPLGVTGVAGEPLPVDSEKDIFDYIQWKYREPKDRSE
;
A
#
# COMPACT_ATOMS: atom_id res chain seq x y z
N MET A 1 -22.02 8.50 -17.08
CA MET A 1 -21.98 7.11 -16.58
C MET A 1 -23.27 6.38 -16.93
N ALA A 2 -24.44 7.00 -16.74
CA ALA A 2 -25.75 6.46 -17.10
C ALA A 2 -25.81 5.84 -18.53
N GLU A 3 -25.44 6.58 -19.57
CA GLU A 3 -25.45 6.07 -20.96
C GLU A 3 -24.62 4.78 -21.17
N LYS A 4 -23.51 4.63 -20.42
CA LYS A 4 -22.67 3.43 -20.48
C LYS A 4 -23.33 2.25 -19.76
N ILE A 5 -24.05 2.53 -18.67
CA ILE A 5 -24.82 1.52 -17.94
C ILE A 5 -25.96 1.04 -18.83
N ASP A 6 -26.67 1.94 -19.50
CA ASP A 6 -27.76 1.59 -20.43
C ASP A 6 -27.26 0.73 -21.60
N GLU A 7 -26.12 1.10 -22.21
CA GLU A 7 -25.49 0.29 -23.25
C GLU A 7 -25.13 -1.12 -22.75
N PHE A 8 -24.56 -1.22 -21.56
CA PHE A 8 -24.18 -2.50 -20.97
C PHE A 8 -25.41 -3.35 -20.61
N LEU A 9 -26.46 -2.76 -20.04
CA LEU A 9 -27.71 -3.46 -19.74
C LEU A 9 -28.40 -3.96 -21.02
N ALA A 10 -28.37 -3.18 -22.09
CA ALA A 10 -29.01 -3.55 -23.35
C ALA A 10 -28.22 -4.60 -24.15
N THR A 11 -26.88 -4.57 -24.10
CA THR A 11 -26.03 -5.36 -25.02
C THR A 11 -25.13 -6.38 -24.32
N GLY A 12 -25.03 -6.34 -22.99
CA GLY A 12 -24.08 -7.10 -22.19
C GLY A 12 -22.62 -6.69 -22.39
N LYS A 13 -22.35 -5.64 -23.18
CA LYS A 13 -21.00 -5.19 -23.57
C LYS A 13 -20.94 -3.66 -23.63
N LEU A 14 -19.73 -3.12 -23.75
CA LEU A 14 -19.53 -1.68 -23.95
C LEU A 14 -18.61 -1.47 -25.14
N ARG A 15 -19.08 -0.87 -26.23
CA ARG A 15 -18.31 -0.71 -27.48
C ARG A 15 -16.99 0.02 -27.24
N LYS A 16 -16.96 0.98 -26.31
CA LYS A 16 -15.73 1.69 -25.93
C LYS A 16 -14.68 0.75 -25.32
N LEU A 17 -15.06 -0.23 -24.48
CA LEU A 17 -14.12 -1.21 -23.92
C LEU A 17 -13.67 -2.21 -24.97
N GLU A 18 -14.56 -2.66 -25.85
CA GLU A 18 -14.21 -3.57 -26.94
C GLU A 18 -13.16 -2.95 -27.88
N LYS A 19 -13.31 -1.65 -28.21
CA LYS A 19 -12.31 -0.93 -29.01
C LYS A 19 -10.96 -0.82 -28.30
N ILE A 20 -10.95 -0.57 -26.99
CA ILE A 20 -9.70 -0.49 -26.20
C ILE A 20 -9.01 -1.86 -26.13
N ARG A 21 -9.78 -2.95 -26.01
CA ARG A 21 -9.24 -4.33 -25.99
C ARG A 21 -8.60 -4.73 -27.33
N GLN A 22 -9.14 -4.21 -28.43
CA GLN A 22 -8.61 -4.44 -29.79
C GLN A 22 -7.41 -3.56 -30.13
N ASP A 23 -7.09 -2.55 -29.32
CA ASP A 23 -5.90 -1.73 -29.51
C ASP A 23 -4.69 -2.42 -28.84
N ASP A 24 -3.85 -3.04 -29.66
CA ASP A 24 -2.64 -3.75 -29.23
C ASP A 24 -1.72 -2.87 -28.37
N THR A 25 -1.67 -1.55 -28.61
CA THR A 25 -0.86 -0.62 -27.83
C THR A 25 -1.43 -0.46 -26.42
N SER A 26 -2.73 -0.21 -26.32
CA SER A 26 -3.42 -0.11 -25.03
C SER A 26 -3.35 -1.41 -24.23
N SER A 27 -3.55 -2.55 -24.90
CA SER A 27 -3.43 -3.89 -24.28
C SER A 27 -2.02 -4.16 -23.76
N SER A 28 -0.98 -3.82 -24.54
CA SER A 28 0.42 -3.98 -24.12
C SER A 28 0.78 -3.07 -22.95
N ILE A 29 0.37 -1.80 -22.99
CA ILE A 29 0.61 -0.86 -21.88
C ILE A 29 -0.07 -1.38 -20.60
N ASN A 30 -1.36 -1.73 -20.67
CA ASN A 30 -2.10 -2.24 -19.51
C ASN A 30 -1.46 -3.51 -18.94
N PHE A 31 -0.98 -4.40 -19.81
CA PHE A 31 -0.30 -5.62 -19.39
C PHE A 31 1.01 -5.31 -18.65
N LEU A 32 1.89 -4.51 -19.23
CA LEU A 32 3.19 -4.18 -18.61
C LEU A 32 3.03 -3.43 -17.29
N THR A 33 1.98 -2.61 -17.14
CA THR A 33 1.71 -1.92 -15.86
C THR A 33 1.33 -2.84 -14.70
N ARG A 34 1.03 -4.13 -14.97
CA ARG A 34 0.82 -5.13 -13.91
C ARG A 34 2.14 -5.52 -13.21
N VAL A 35 3.28 -5.32 -13.87
CA VAL A 35 4.59 -5.53 -13.24
C VAL A 35 4.88 -4.37 -12.29
N THR A 36 5.01 -4.65 -11.00
CA THR A 36 5.32 -3.60 -10.01
C THR A 36 6.63 -2.88 -10.35
N GLY A 37 6.61 -1.54 -10.28
CA GLY A 37 7.72 -0.68 -10.74
C GLY A 37 7.61 -0.21 -12.20
N ILE A 38 6.67 -0.75 -12.99
CA ILE A 38 6.34 -0.25 -14.33
C ILE A 38 5.05 0.58 -14.27
N GLY A 39 5.19 1.91 -14.27
CA GLY A 39 4.06 2.82 -14.42
C GLY A 39 3.70 3.10 -15.88
N PRO A 40 2.61 3.85 -16.17
CA PRO A 40 2.13 4.12 -17.54
C PRO A 40 3.18 4.72 -18.48
N SER A 41 4.06 5.58 -17.96
CA SER A 41 5.15 6.19 -18.72
C SER A 41 6.20 5.16 -19.16
N ALA A 42 6.66 4.33 -18.22
CA ALA A 42 7.63 3.26 -18.50
C ALA A 42 7.04 2.19 -19.43
N ALA A 43 5.79 1.79 -19.19
CA ALA A 43 5.08 0.84 -20.06
C ALA A 43 5.00 1.35 -21.50
N ARG A 44 4.62 2.62 -21.72
CA ARG A 44 4.61 3.22 -23.06
C ARG A 44 5.99 3.19 -23.71
N LYS A 45 7.03 3.60 -22.97
CA LYS A 45 8.41 3.56 -23.46
C LYS A 45 8.83 2.13 -23.88
N PHE A 46 8.52 1.11 -23.10
CA PHE A 46 8.80 -0.28 -23.47
C PHE A 46 8.07 -0.71 -24.74
N VAL A 47 6.79 -0.34 -24.87
CA VAL A 47 6.00 -0.64 -26.08
C VAL A 47 6.59 0.03 -27.32
N ASP A 48 7.06 1.28 -27.20
CA ASP A 48 7.74 2.02 -28.28
C ASP A 48 9.07 1.35 -28.67
N GLU A 49 9.76 0.72 -27.71
CA GLU A 49 10.97 -0.09 -27.94
C GLU A 49 10.67 -1.54 -28.40
N GLY A 50 9.39 -1.89 -28.60
CA GLY A 50 8.97 -3.23 -29.04
C GLY A 50 8.87 -4.28 -27.93
N ILE A 51 9.06 -3.91 -26.66
CA ILE A 51 8.95 -4.79 -25.48
C ILE A 51 7.50 -4.77 -25.02
N LYS A 52 6.74 -5.84 -25.28
CA LYS A 52 5.28 -5.87 -25.05
C LYS A 52 4.79 -7.06 -24.23
N THR A 53 5.64 -8.07 -24.04
CA THR A 53 5.31 -9.31 -23.33
C THR A 53 6.23 -9.56 -22.13
N LEU A 54 5.87 -10.53 -21.27
CA LEU A 54 6.76 -10.97 -20.17
C LEU A 54 8.05 -11.58 -20.69
N GLU A 55 8.00 -12.27 -21.83
CA GLU A 55 9.18 -12.85 -22.44
C GLU A 55 10.14 -11.77 -22.94
N ASP A 56 9.61 -10.68 -23.52
CA ASP A 56 10.43 -9.53 -23.93
C ASP A 56 11.10 -8.89 -22.72
N LEU A 57 10.37 -8.71 -21.61
CA LEU A 57 10.94 -8.17 -20.36
C LEU A 57 12.07 -9.06 -19.83
N ARG A 58 11.89 -10.39 -19.80
CA ARG A 58 12.91 -11.37 -19.36
C ARG A 58 14.15 -11.34 -20.26
N LYS A 59 13.99 -11.09 -21.55
CA LYS A 59 15.11 -10.95 -22.51
C LYS A 59 15.83 -9.60 -22.40
N ASN A 60 15.24 -8.60 -21.76
CA ASN A 60 15.74 -7.23 -21.67
C ASN A 60 15.87 -6.77 -20.19
N GLU A 61 16.23 -7.67 -19.28
CA GLU A 61 16.36 -7.34 -17.84
C GLU A 61 17.38 -6.24 -17.56
N ASP A 62 18.38 -6.06 -18.42
CA ASP A 62 19.38 -5.00 -18.36
C ASP A 62 18.75 -3.59 -18.44
N LYS A 63 17.63 -3.45 -19.16
CA LYS A 63 16.86 -2.20 -19.28
C LYS A 63 15.96 -1.91 -18.09
N LEU A 64 15.75 -2.89 -17.21
CA LEU A 64 14.89 -2.76 -16.04
C LEU A 64 15.67 -2.19 -14.85
N ASN A 65 15.04 -1.29 -14.10
CA ASN A 65 15.59 -0.88 -12.81
C ASN A 65 15.38 -1.99 -11.75
N HIS A 66 15.99 -1.82 -10.58
CA HIS A 66 15.94 -2.81 -9.49
C HIS A 66 14.51 -3.22 -9.09
N HIS A 67 13.61 -2.26 -8.90
CA HIS A 67 12.20 -2.52 -8.56
C HIS A 67 11.53 -3.34 -9.67
N GLN A 68 11.70 -2.94 -10.93
CA GLN A 68 11.11 -3.63 -12.08
C GLN A 68 11.62 -5.06 -12.23
N ARG A 69 12.90 -5.33 -11.96
CA ARG A 69 13.46 -6.69 -11.99
C ARG A 69 12.81 -7.60 -10.94
N ILE A 70 12.66 -7.11 -9.71
CA ILE A 70 11.96 -7.88 -8.66
C ILE A 70 10.48 -8.04 -9.01
N GLY A 71 9.84 -6.99 -9.56
CA GLY A 71 8.46 -7.06 -10.01
C GLY A 71 8.24 -8.09 -11.13
N LEU A 72 9.21 -8.24 -12.03
CA LEU A 72 9.21 -9.27 -13.06
C LEU A 72 9.46 -10.67 -12.47
N LYS A 73 10.44 -10.78 -11.56
CA LYS A 73 10.81 -12.03 -10.86
C LYS A 73 9.61 -12.68 -10.17
N TYR A 74 8.79 -11.88 -9.49
CA TYR A 74 7.63 -12.35 -8.71
C TYR A 74 6.28 -12.00 -9.34
N PHE A 75 6.23 -11.75 -10.65
CA PHE A 75 5.02 -11.30 -11.33
C PHE A 75 3.79 -12.18 -11.02
N GLU A 76 3.92 -13.50 -11.14
CA GLU A 76 2.83 -14.45 -10.90
C GLU A 76 2.46 -14.56 -9.42
N ASP A 77 3.41 -14.38 -8.51
CA ASP A 77 3.18 -14.45 -7.06
C ASP A 77 2.46 -13.21 -6.54
N PHE A 78 2.81 -12.02 -7.05
CA PHE A 78 2.18 -10.76 -6.67
C PHE A 78 0.73 -10.62 -7.16
N GLU A 79 0.29 -11.43 -8.12
CA GLU A 79 -1.11 -11.49 -8.54
C GLU A 79 -1.96 -12.43 -7.68
N LYS A 80 -1.35 -13.29 -6.88
CA LYS A 80 -2.07 -14.18 -5.97
C LYS A 80 -2.49 -13.42 -4.72
N ARG A 81 -3.76 -13.54 -4.35
CA ARG A 81 -4.24 -13.04 -3.06
C ARG A 81 -3.66 -13.85 -1.90
N ILE A 82 -3.64 -13.22 -0.74
CA ILE A 82 -3.15 -13.78 0.53
C ILE A 82 -4.38 -14.12 1.38
N PRO A 83 -4.66 -15.41 1.68
CA PRO A 83 -5.73 -15.79 2.60
C PRO A 83 -5.55 -15.13 3.97
N ARG A 84 -6.65 -14.83 4.66
CA ARG A 84 -6.59 -14.21 6.01
C ARG A 84 -5.83 -15.06 7.02
N GLU A 85 -5.90 -16.39 6.91
CA GLU A 85 -5.12 -17.32 7.73
C GLU A 85 -3.60 -17.14 7.55
N GLU A 86 -3.15 -17.04 6.29
CA GLU A 86 -1.75 -16.73 5.96
C GLU A 86 -1.33 -15.36 6.53
N MET A 87 -2.20 -14.35 6.41
CA MET A 87 -1.95 -13.01 6.99
C MET A 87 -1.82 -13.05 8.53
N LEU A 88 -2.53 -13.92 9.23
CA LEU A 88 -2.41 -14.09 10.68
C LEU A 88 -1.06 -14.70 11.07
N GLN A 89 -0.56 -15.66 10.29
CA GLN A 89 0.79 -16.23 10.47
C GLN A 89 1.87 -15.17 10.22
N MET A 90 1.74 -14.40 9.13
CA MET A 90 2.64 -13.29 8.82
C MET A 90 2.62 -12.22 9.91
N GLN A 91 1.44 -11.89 10.43
CA GLN A 91 1.26 -10.97 11.55
C GLN A 91 2.03 -11.44 12.78
N ASP A 92 1.87 -12.70 13.19
CA ASP A 92 2.53 -13.25 14.37
C ASP A 92 4.06 -13.13 14.27
N ILE A 93 4.64 -13.52 13.12
CA ILE A 93 6.09 -13.37 12.87
C ILE A 93 6.51 -11.91 13.00
N VAL A 94 5.84 -11.00 12.29
CA VAL A 94 6.21 -9.58 12.27
C VAL A 94 6.16 -8.97 13.68
N LEU A 95 5.09 -9.23 14.45
CA LEU A 95 4.94 -8.66 15.79
C LEU A 95 5.99 -9.24 16.75
N ASN A 96 6.24 -10.55 16.70
CA ASN A 96 7.20 -11.22 17.56
C ASN A 96 8.64 -10.79 17.25
N GLU A 97 9.01 -10.69 15.98
CA GLU A 97 10.35 -10.25 15.57
C GLU A 97 10.60 -8.77 15.89
N ILE A 98 9.60 -7.89 15.65
CA ILE A 98 9.71 -6.47 16.02
C ILE A 98 9.90 -6.31 17.53
N LYS A 99 9.16 -7.07 18.34
CA LYS A 99 9.29 -7.06 19.81
C LYS A 99 10.67 -7.52 20.29
N LYS A 100 11.37 -8.40 19.56
CA LYS A 100 12.75 -8.81 19.85
C LYS A 100 13.77 -7.70 19.55
N VAL A 101 13.47 -6.79 18.62
CA VAL A 101 14.34 -5.64 18.32
C VAL A 101 14.28 -4.61 19.43
N ASP A 102 13.07 -4.26 19.85
CA ASP A 102 12.77 -3.37 20.97
C ASP A 102 11.33 -3.58 21.43
N SER A 103 11.10 -3.73 22.74
CA SER A 103 9.76 -3.89 23.29
C SER A 103 8.90 -2.63 23.22
N GLU A 104 9.51 -1.46 22.96
CA GLU A 104 8.81 -0.19 22.82
C GLU A 104 8.18 0.02 21.43
N TYR A 105 8.53 -0.80 20.44
CA TYR A 105 7.86 -0.75 19.14
C TYR A 105 6.38 -1.15 19.26
N ILE A 106 5.53 -0.43 18.53
CA ILE A 106 4.17 -0.89 18.24
C ILE A 106 4.02 -1.03 16.73
N ALA A 107 3.77 -2.26 16.30
CA ALA A 107 3.42 -2.60 14.93
C ALA A 107 1.92 -2.89 14.84
N THR A 108 1.25 -2.29 13.85
CA THR A 108 -0.18 -2.51 13.56
C THR A 108 -0.31 -2.95 12.11
N VAL A 109 -0.86 -4.14 11.85
CA VAL A 109 -1.18 -4.57 10.48
C VAL A 109 -2.43 -3.82 10.04
N CYS A 110 -2.32 -3.08 8.94
CA CYS A 110 -3.33 -2.16 8.42
C CYS A 110 -3.95 -2.71 7.13
N GLY A 111 -4.25 -1.84 6.17
CA GLY A 111 -4.78 -2.20 4.87
C GLY A 111 -6.09 -2.98 4.93
N SER A 112 -6.27 -3.83 3.92
CA SER A 112 -7.45 -4.71 3.82
C SER A 112 -7.61 -5.66 5.01
N PHE A 113 -6.51 -6.07 5.64
CA PHE A 113 -6.52 -6.95 6.80
C PHE A 113 -7.23 -6.32 8.00
N ARG A 114 -6.91 -5.06 8.32
CA ARG A 114 -7.58 -4.31 9.40
C ARG A 114 -9.04 -4.00 9.10
N ARG A 115 -9.42 -3.92 7.82
CA ARG A 115 -10.82 -3.84 7.37
C ARG A 115 -11.56 -5.19 7.43
N GLY A 116 -10.93 -6.25 7.91
CA GLY A 116 -11.57 -7.56 8.07
C GLY A 116 -11.77 -8.33 6.76
N ALA A 117 -10.99 -8.05 5.71
CA ALA A 117 -11.07 -8.81 4.48
C ALA A 117 -10.64 -10.27 4.69
N GLU A 118 -11.36 -11.21 4.05
CA GLU A 118 -11.04 -12.66 4.04
C GLU A 118 -9.77 -12.99 3.22
N SER A 119 -9.34 -12.05 2.37
CA SER A 119 -8.03 -12.11 1.72
C SER A 119 -7.46 -10.72 1.46
N SER A 120 -6.14 -10.61 1.46
CA SER A 120 -5.38 -9.38 1.24
C SER A 120 -4.56 -9.44 -0.06
N GLY A 121 -4.17 -8.28 -0.61
CA GLY A 121 -3.27 -8.25 -1.77
C GLY A 121 -1.81 -8.35 -1.34
N ASP A 122 -1.52 -7.72 -0.21
CA ASP A 122 -0.20 -7.54 0.41
C ASP A 122 -0.36 -7.33 1.91
N MET A 123 0.77 -7.18 2.60
CA MET A 123 0.83 -6.87 4.04
C MET A 123 1.27 -5.43 4.28
N ASP A 124 0.40 -4.64 4.91
CA ASP A 124 0.66 -3.26 5.31
C ASP A 124 0.96 -3.20 6.81
N VAL A 125 2.13 -2.72 7.23
CA VAL A 125 2.53 -2.64 8.64
C VAL A 125 2.83 -1.20 9.03
N LEU A 126 1.96 -0.59 9.83
CA LEU A 126 2.23 0.69 10.48
C LEU A 126 3.12 0.45 11.70
N LEU A 127 4.21 1.19 11.81
CA LEU A 127 5.19 1.07 12.89
C LEU A 127 5.30 2.41 13.63
N THR A 128 5.40 2.35 14.96
CA THR A 128 5.71 3.52 15.80
C THR A 128 6.74 3.15 16.87
N HIS A 129 7.49 4.13 17.33
CA HIS A 129 8.45 4.00 18.44
C HIS A 129 8.45 5.31 19.24
N PRO A 130 8.52 5.28 20.59
CA PRO A 130 8.50 6.49 21.42
C PRO A 130 9.60 7.51 21.11
N SER A 131 10.76 7.05 20.62
CA SER A 131 11.86 7.93 20.21
C SER A 131 11.65 8.64 18.86
N PHE A 132 10.54 8.37 18.16
CA PHE A 132 10.17 9.08 16.95
C PHE A 132 8.82 9.77 17.12
N THR A 133 8.88 11.09 17.26
CA THR A 133 7.72 11.98 17.36
C THR A 133 7.80 13.10 16.33
N SER A 134 6.74 13.89 16.18
CA SER A 134 6.71 15.04 15.26
C SER A 134 7.75 16.12 15.59
N GLU A 135 8.16 16.21 16.86
CA GLU A 135 9.20 17.13 17.35
C GLU A 135 10.65 16.62 17.16
N SER A 136 10.80 15.36 16.73
CA SER A 136 12.12 14.72 16.65
C SER A 136 12.88 15.15 15.38
N THR A 137 14.08 15.74 15.55
CA THR A 137 14.88 16.29 14.43
C THR A 137 15.82 15.29 13.74
N LYS A 138 16.04 14.09 14.28
CA LYS A 138 16.90 13.04 13.69
C LYS A 138 16.39 11.64 14.03
N GLN A 139 16.29 10.76 13.04
CA GLN A 139 15.94 9.35 13.25
C GLN A 139 17.12 8.44 12.91
N PRO A 140 17.85 7.90 13.89
CA PRO A 140 18.82 6.85 13.63
C PRO A 140 18.08 5.52 13.39
N LYS A 141 18.07 5.04 12.14
CA LYS A 141 17.93 3.62 11.75
C LYS A 141 16.77 2.81 12.37
N LEU A 142 15.71 3.42 12.91
CA LEU A 142 14.61 2.70 13.57
C LEU A 142 13.96 1.67 12.63
N LEU A 143 13.52 2.13 11.45
CA LEU A 143 12.99 1.25 10.42
C LEU A 143 14.04 0.25 9.92
N HIS A 144 15.30 0.68 9.82
CA HIS A 144 16.38 -0.16 9.33
C HIS A 144 16.61 -1.38 10.23
N ARG A 145 16.63 -1.20 11.56
CA ARG A 145 16.78 -2.29 12.54
C ARG A 145 15.66 -3.32 12.43
N VAL A 146 14.42 -2.86 12.23
CA VAL A 146 13.27 -3.76 12.04
C VAL A 146 13.40 -4.56 10.75
N VAL A 147 13.73 -3.90 9.64
CA VAL A 147 13.94 -4.58 8.35
C VAL A 147 15.09 -5.58 8.45
N GLU A 148 16.23 -5.20 9.05
CA GLU A 148 17.39 -6.09 9.24
C GLU A 148 17.04 -7.33 10.07
N GLN A 149 16.21 -7.20 11.11
CA GLN A 149 15.76 -8.36 11.88
C GLN A 149 14.85 -9.29 11.07
N LEU A 150 13.93 -8.74 10.28
CA LEU A 150 13.04 -9.53 9.43
C LEU A 150 13.79 -10.20 8.26
N GLU A 151 14.85 -9.57 7.74
CA GLU A 151 15.79 -10.17 6.77
C GLU A 151 16.59 -11.30 7.42
N LYS A 152 17.06 -11.11 8.67
CA LYS A 152 17.85 -12.11 9.41
C LYS A 152 17.09 -13.41 9.67
N VAL A 153 15.78 -13.35 9.87
CA VAL A 153 14.93 -14.55 10.01
C VAL A 153 14.37 -15.06 8.68
N HIS A 154 14.87 -14.53 7.56
CA HIS A 154 14.45 -14.88 6.20
C HIS A 154 12.96 -14.62 5.91
N PHE A 155 12.31 -13.77 6.71
CA PHE A 155 10.93 -13.36 6.43
C PHE A 155 10.90 -12.34 5.31
N ILE A 156 11.76 -11.30 5.34
CA ILE A 156 11.97 -10.40 4.20
C ILE A 156 13.02 -11.02 3.27
N THR A 157 12.69 -11.13 1.98
CA THR A 157 13.53 -11.80 0.97
C THR A 157 14.14 -10.82 -0.03
N ASP A 158 13.44 -9.74 -0.38
CA ASP A 158 13.91 -8.75 -1.33
C ASP A 158 13.42 -7.34 -0.96
N THR A 159 14.21 -6.33 -1.32
CA THR A 159 13.87 -4.91 -1.11
C THR A 159 13.56 -4.24 -2.44
N LEU A 160 12.39 -3.59 -2.58
CA LEU A 160 12.09 -2.73 -3.73
C LEU A 160 12.61 -1.31 -3.52
N SER A 161 12.36 -0.75 -2.33
CA SER A 161 12.86 0.55 -1.89
C SER A 161 12.91 0.62 -0.37
N LYS A 162 13.93 1.28 0.18
CA LYS A 162 14.10 1.49 1.63
C LYS A 162 14.54 2.92 1.88
N GLY A 163 13.75 3.66 2.66
CA GLY A 163 14.10 4.97 3.19
C GLY A 163 14.02 4.99 4.72
N GLU A 164 14.08 6.17 5.32
CA GLU A 164 14.04 6.30 6.79
C GLU A 164 12.69 5.94 7.40
N THR A 165 11.59 6.29 6.70
CA THR A 165 10.23 6.11 7.22
C THR A 165 9.38 5.12 6.42
N LYS A 166 9.84 4.66 5.26
CA LYS A 166 9.09 3.74 4.41
C LYS A 166 9.99 2.65 3.85
N PHE A 167 9.53 1.42 3.97
CA PHE A 167 10.09 0.23 3.33
C PHE A 167 9.03 -0.38 2.42
N MET A 168 9.43 -0.76 1.22
CA MET A 168 8.65 -1.57 0.29
C MET A 168 9.51 -2.76 -0.11
N GLY A 169 9.01 -3.97 0.13
CA GLY A 169 9.78 -5.18 -0.16
C GLY A 169 8.93 -6.41 -0.43
N VAL A 170 9.57 -7.55 -0.27
CA VAL A 170 9.03 -8.87 -0.50
C VAL A 170 9.27 -9.71 0.75
N CYS A 171 8.27 -10.48 1.14
CA CYS A 171 8.36 -11.41 2.25
C CYS A 171 7.80 -12.77 1.87
N GLN A 172 8.14 -13.79 2.65
CA GLN A 172 7.67 -15.15 2.45
C GLN A 172 7.50 -15.82 3.82
N LEU A 173 6.43 -16.60 3.98
CA LEU A 173 6.32 -17.50 5.11
C LEU A 173 7.29 -18.68 4.94
N ALA A 174 7.88 -19.10 6.05
CA ALA A 174 8.69 -20.31 6.09
C ALA A 174 7.81 -21.54 5.77
N ARG A 175 8.42 -22.52 5.11
CA ARG A 175 7.80 -23.84 4.91
C ARG A 175 7.76 -24.62 6.22
N GLU A 176 6.71 -25.43 6.37
CA GLU A 176 6.74 -26.61 7.24
C GLU A 176 6.90 -27.86 6.35
N ASN A 177 7.94 -28.67 6.58
CA ASN A 177 8.16 -29.97 5.91
C ASN A 177 8.14 -29.94 4.36
N ASP A 178 7.81 -31.07 3.72
CA ASP A 178 7.77 -31.31 2.26
C ASP A 178 6.64 -30.56 1.52
N GLU A 179 6.03 -29.54 2.12
CA GLU A 179 4.98 -28.75 1.48
C GLU A 179 5.53 -27.82 0.38
N LYS A 180 4.64 -27.39 -0.53
CA LYS A 180 4.98 -26.44 -1.58
C LYS A 180 5.32 -25.07 -0.96
N GLU A 181 6.34 -24.39 -1.48
CA GLU A 181 6.70 -23.05 -1.03
C GLU A 181 5.52 -22.07 -1.11
N TYR A 182 5.37 -21.23 -0.08
CA TYR A 182 4.42 -20.12 -0.09
C TYR A 182 4.81 -19.13 -1.20
N PRO A 183 3.84 -18.51 -1.89
CA PRO A 183 4.15 -17.45 -2.84
C PRO A 183 4.87 -16.29 -2.14
N HIS A 184 5.77 -15.62 -2.86
CA HIS A 184 6.37 -14.39 -2.36
C HIS A 184 5.32 -13.27 -2.29
N ARG A 185 5.23 -12.60 -1.16
CA ARG A 185 4.20 -11.59 -0.87
C ARG A 185 4.80 -10.20 -0.81
N ARG A 186 4.07 -9.21 -1.31
CA ARG A 186 4.42 -7.80 -1.10
C ARG A 186 4.20 -7.42 0.36
N ILE A 187 5.14 -6.64 0.90
CA ILE A 187 5.04 -6.05 2.24
C ILE A 187 5.49 -4.59 2.18
N ASP A 188 4.72 -3.73 2.84
CA ASP A 188 5.02 -2.32 3.02
C ASP A 188 5.03 -1.99 4.52
N ILE A 189 6.15 -1.42 4.99
CA ILE A 189 6.31 -1.01 6.39
C ILE A 189 6.44 0.51 6.43
N ARG A 190 5.60 1.16 7.23
CA ARG A 190 5.55 2.62 7.36
C ARG A 190 5.78 3.03 8.80
N LEU A 191 6.91 3.66 9.07
CA LEU A 191 7.22 4.30 10.35
C LEU A 191 6.57 5.69 10.40
N ILE A 192 5.69 5.90 11.38
CA ILE A 192 4.95 7.15 11.62
C ILE A 192 5.32 7.70 13.01
N PRO A 193 5.37 9.03 13.19
CA PRO A 193 5.54 9.63 14.51
C PRO A 193 4.53 9.09 15.51
N ARG A 194 4.97 8.70 16.70
CA ARG A 194 4.14 8.08 17.74
C ARG A 194 2.90 8.91 18.07
N ASP A 195 3.08 10.21 18.19
CA ASP A 195 2.04 11.20 18.51
C ASP A 195 1.05 11.46 17.34
N GLN A 196 1.33 10.92 16.16
CA GLN A 196 0.49 11.04 14.97
C GLN A 196 -0.15 9.72 14.55
N TYR A 197 -0.16 8.73 15.46
CA TYR A 197 -0.63 7.37 15.21
C TYR A 197 -2.03 7.34 14.58
N TYR A 198 -2.98 8.13 15.08
CA TYR A 198 -4.38 8.08 14.63
C TYR A 198 -4.56 8.55 13.17
N CYS A 199 -3.84 9.59 12.74
CA CYS A 199 -3.82 10.00 11.33
C CYS A 199 -3.15 8.94 10.46
N GLY A 200 -2.06 8.34 10.96
CA GLY A 200 -1.30 7.30 10.26
C GLY A 200 -2.11 6.03 10.06
N VAL A 201 -2.74 5.52 11.12
CA VAL A 201 -3.56 4.30 11.08
C VAL A 201 -4.81 4.51 10.23
N LEU A 202 -5.43 5.70 10.26
CA LEU A 202 -6.54 6.04 9.37
C LEU A 202 -6.11 5.96 7.90
N TYR A 203 -5.02 6.64 7.54
CA TYR A 203 -4.44 6.60 6.19
C TYR A 203 -4.15 5.17 5.76
N PHE A 204 -3.46 4.39 6.60
CA PHE A 204 -2.96 3.07 6.18
C PHE A 204 -4.05 1.99 6.25
N THR A 205 -5.15 2.22 6.97
CA THR A 205 -6.33 1.33 6.95
C THR A 205 -7.07 1.42 5.61
N GLY A 206 -7.18 2.61 5.01
CA GLY A 206 -7.88 2.81 3.74
C GLY A 206 -9.38 2.46 3.77
N SER A 207 -10.02 2.08 2.65
CA SER A 207 -9.43 1.87 1.31
C SER A 207 -8.87 3.15 0.66
N ASP A 208 -8.18 3.02 -0.47
CA ASP A 208 -7.65 4.19 -1.19
C ASP A 208 -8.77 5.10 -1.71
N ILE A 209 -9.90 4.53 -2.14
CA ILE A 209 -11.12 5.26 -2.52
C ILE A 209 -11.72 5.95 -1.30
N PHE A 210 -11.88 5.25 -0.17
CA PHE A 210 -12.36 5.84 1.08
C PHE A 210 -11.50 7.04 1.50
N ASN A 211 -10.17 6.89 1.47
CA ASN A 211 -9.24 7.98 1.78
C ASN A 211 -9.39 9.18 0.84
N LYS A 212 -9.54 8.94 -0.47
CA LYS A 212 -9.77 10.01 -1.46
C LYS A 212 -11.07 10.75 -1.20
N ASN A 213 -12.15 10.02 -0.91
CA ASN A 213 -13.46 10.59 -0.61
C ASN A 213 -13.44 11.39 0.70
N MET A 214 -12.85 10.83 1.77
CA MET A 214 -12.72 11.48 3.07
C MET A 214 -11.89 12.76 3.00
N ARG A 215 -10.76 12.73 2.27
CA ARG A 215 -9.90 13.91 2.09
C ARG A 215 -10.58 14.99 1.25
N THR A 216 -11.31 14.60 0.19
CA THR A 216 -12.10 15.55 -0.62
C THR A 216 -13.18 16.22 0.24
N HIS A 217 -13.92 15.44 1.03
CA HIS A 217 -14.92 15.97 1.95
C HIS A 217 -14.30 16.86 3.03
N ALA A 218 -13.11 16.53 3.53
CA ALA A 218 -12.38 17.39 4.46
C ALA A 218 -12.08 18.77 3.85
N LEU A 219 -11.65 18.81 2.58
CA LEU A 219 -11.41 20.07 1.86
C LEU A 219 -12.68 20.92 1.75
N GLU A 220 -13.82 20.30 1.45
CA GLU A 220 -15.13 20.97 1.42
C GLU A 220 -15.55 21.51 2.80
N LYS A 221 -15.10 20.86 3.88
CA LYS A 221 -15.29 21.30 5.26
C LYS A 221 -14.24 22.29 5.76
N GLY A 222 -13.29 22.70 4.92
CA GLY A 222 -12.24 23.64 5.27
C GLY A 222 -11.08 23.00 6.06
N PHE A 223 -10.80 21.71 5.85
CA PHE A 223 -9.69 20.99 6.46
C PHE A 223 -8.85 20.28 5.40
N THR A 224 -7.59 20.00 5.73
CA THR A 224 -6.75 19.09 4.95
C THR A 224 -6.26 17.96 5.85
N ILE A 225 -6.34 16.72 5.35
CA ILE A 225 -5.94 15.51 6.09
C ILE A 225 -4.83 14.81 5.31
N ASN A 226 -3.74 14.49 6.00
CA ASN A 226 -2.71 13.57 5.52
C ASN A 226 -2.44 12.48 6.57
N GLU A 227 -1.43 11.64 6.35
CA GLU A 227 -1.06 10.56 7.28
C GLU A 227 -0.47 11.03 8.61
N TYR A 228 -0.28 12.34 8.79
CA TYR A 228 0.36 12.93 9.96
C TYR A 228 -0.64 13.74 10.79
N THR A 229 -1.43 14.59 10.14
CA THR A 229 -2.26 15.61 10.80
C THR A 229 -3.52 15.91 10.02
N ILE A 230 -4.54 16.39 10.72
CA ILE A 230 -5.62 17.20 10.18
C ILE A 230 -5.35 18.67 10.53
N ARG A 231 -5.49 19.57 9.55
CA ARG A 231 -5.23 21.01 9.69
C ARG A 231 -6.39 21.82 9.13
N PRO A 232 -6.79 22.94 9.76
CA PRO A 232 -7.76 23.85 9.18
C PRO A 232 -7.14 24.58 7.98
N LEU A 233 -7.96 24.92 7.00
CA LEU A 233 -7.57 25.78 5.88
C LEU A 233 -8.00 27.21 6.20
N GLY A 234 -7.03 28.13 6.18
CA GLY A 234 -7.33 29.56 6.29
C GLY A 234 -8.06 30.09 5.06
N VAL A 235 -8.51 31.34 5.12
CA VAL A 235 -9.21 32.01 4.00
C VAL A 235 -8.40 32.05 2.70
N THR A 236 -7.07 31.93 2.80
CA THR A 236 -6.12 31.90 1.69
C THR A 236 -5.90 30.49 1.12
N GLY A 237 -6.48 29.45 1.72
CA GLY A 237 -6.23 28.04 1.38
C GLY A 237 -4.93 27.47 1.96
N VAL A 238 -4.22 28.24 2.79
CA VAL A 238 -3.02 27.77 3.49
C VAL A 238 -3.43 26.94 4.71
N ALA A 239 -2.79 25.78 4.88
CA ALA A 239 -3.00 24.93 6.04
C ALA A 239 -2.43 25.59 7.30
N GLY A 240 -3.27 25.72 8.33
CA GLY A 240 -2.88 26.19 9.65
C GLY A 240 -2.19 25.09 10.48
N GLU A 241 -2.15 25.30 11.79
CA GLU A 241 -1.53 24.37 12.73
C GLU A 241 -2.29 23.03 12.85
N PRO A 242 -1.60 21.93 13.19
CA PRO A 242 -2.23 20.65 13.48
C PRO A 242 -3.29 20.75 14.59
N LEU A 243 -4.46 20.16 14.35
CA LEU A 243 -5.50 20.03 15.38
C LEU A 243 -5.17 18.85 16.30
N PRO A 244 -5.57 18.89 17.58
CA PRO A 244 -5.40 17.78 18.50
C PRO A 244 -6.22 16.57 18.05
N VAL A 245 -5.60 15.39 18.07
CA VAL A 245 -6.24 14.12 17.71
C VAL A 245 -5.81 13.06 18.72
N ASP A 246 -6.77 12.51 19.45
CA ASP A 246 -6.54 11.43 20.43
C ASP A 246 -7.35 10.16 20.10
N SER A 247 -8.06 10.15 18.96
CA SER A 247 -8.69 8.97 18.41
C SER A 247 -8.86 9.05 16.89
N GLU A 248 -9.07 7.92 16.21
CA GLU A 248 -9.52 7.96 14.81
C GLU A 248 -10.84 8.74 14.68
N LYS A 249 -11.74 8.64 15.67
CA LYS A 249 -13.06 9.28 15.67
C LYS A 249 -12.99 10.80 15.66
N ASP A 250 -12.02 11.40 16.33
CA ASP A 250 -11.86 12.87 16.36
C ASP A 250 -11.71 13.44 14.94
N ILE A 251 -10.98 12.71 14.08
CA ILE A 251 -10.78 13.08 12.67
C ILE A 251 -12.12 13.08 11.91
N PHE A 252 -13.01 12.12 12.19
CA PHE A 252 -14.36 12.07 11.62
C PHE A 252 -15.24 13.21 12.17
N ASP A 253 -15.12 13.50 13.47
CA ASP A 253 -15.91 14.55 14.12
C ASP A 253 -15.57 15.94 13.53
N TYR A 254 -14.30 16.25 13.29
CA TYR A 254 -13.88 17.52 12.66
C TYR A 254 -14.54 17.76 11.30
N ILE A 255 -14.65 16.71 10.48
CA ILE A 255 -15.26 16.79 9.15
C ILE A 255 -16.78 16.54 9.17
N GLN A 256 -17.38 16.43 10.34
CA GLN A 256 -18.82 16.19 10.53
C GLN A 256 -19.31 14.89 9.90
N TRP A 257 -18.48 13.84 9.96
CA TRP A 257 -18.88 12.48 9.61
C TRP A 257 -19.18 11.65 10.84
N LYS A 258 -20.16 10.76 10.73
CA LYS A 258 -20.30 9.68 11.70
C LYS A 258 -19.13 8.74 11.57
N TYR A 259 -18.59 8.29 12.70
CA TYR A 259 -17.51 7.31 12.71
C TYR A 259 -17.94 6.04 11.97
N ARG A 260 -17.03 5.53 11.14
CA ARG A 260 -17.17 4.25 10.43
C ARG A 260 -16.07 3.32 10.90
N GLU A 261 -16.44 2.11 11.30
CA GLU A 261 -15.46 1.10 11.68
C GLU A 261 -14.60 0.72 10.47
N PRO A 262 -13.36 0.22 10.65
CA PRO A 262 -12.48 -0.19 9.56
C PRO A 262 -13.16 -1.08 8.50
N LYS A 263 -13.99 -2.03 8.94
CA LYS A 263 -14.74 -2.93 8.05
C LYS A 263 -15.72 -2.23 7.11
N ASP A 264 -16.23 -1.08 7.52
CA ASP A 264 -17.18 -0.29 6.74
C ASP A 264 -16.48 0.69 5.79
N ARG A 265 -15.14 0.66 5.69
CA ARG A 265 -14.32 1.56 4.84
C ARG A 265 -13.80 0.89 3.57
N SER A 266 -14.32 -0.29 3.23
CA SER A 266 -13.99 -1.00 1.99
C SER A 266 -14.85 -0.47 0.83
N GLU A 267 -14.54 0.76 0.41
CA GLU A 267 -15.11 1.42 -0.78
C GLU A 267 -14.34 1.06 -2.05
#